data_AF-A0A2G6PEB5-F1
#
_entry.id   AF-A0A2G6PEB5-F1
#
_cell.length_a   1.000
_cell.length_b   1.000
_cell.length_c   1.000
_cell.angle_alpha   90.00
_cell.angle_beta   90.00
_cell.angle_gamma   90.00
#
_symmetry.space_group_name_H-M   'P 1'
#
loop_
_entity.id
_entity.type
_entity.pdbx_description
1 polymer ?
#
loop_
_entity_poly.entity_id
_entity_poly.type
_entity_poly.pdbx_seq_one_letter_code
_entity_poly.pdbx_strand_id
1 'polypeptide(L)'
;MSFLRIRQLLILLLVALAIAACGGNETPPVAEEEPVGEAEVEVVEEETAVEEPEAAAEETPAASMAEADLAAVKAYAIGNAENMKVGSADLLDIATQYYGLVAAADFDYEAALAANPDEIPALIAAAKDAWLVASEAYELDEGIIAGTPSLSYYDVLVDAGDSAADNPEEALDWNLLLPDGRVLESPGNYFHGLLE
;
A
#
# COMPACT_ATOMS: atom_id res chain seq x y z
N MET A 1 13.16 12.75 -25.80
CA MET A 1 12.94 12.46 -24.36
C MET A 1 13.39 11.04 -24.10
N SER A 2 14.06 10.74 -22.98
CA SER A 2 14.60 9.40 -22.71
C SER A 2 13.47 8.39 -22.52
N PHE A 3 13.61 7.17 -23.07
CA PHE A 3 12.70 6.03 -22.93
C PHE A 3 12.33 5.75 -21.45
N LEU A 4 13.19 6.13 -20.51
CA LEU A 4 12.97 5.97 -19.07
C LEU A 4 11.83 6.86 -18.54
N ARG A 5 11.61 8.05 -19.12
CA ARG A 5 10.51 8.95 -18.73
C ARG A 5 9.16 8.54 -19.32
N ILE A 6 9.17 7.79 -20.41
CA ILE A 6 7.95 7.29 -21.09
C ILE A 6 7.38 6.09 -20.31
N ARG A 7 8.26 5.24 -19.76
CA ARG A 7 7.87 4.12 -18.90
C ARG A 7 7.17 4.60 -17.63
N GLN A 8 7.75 5.57 -16.92
CA GLN A 8 7.16 6.15 -15.69
C GLN A 8 5.79 6.81 -15.91
N LEU A 9 5.50 7.31 -17.12
CA LEU A 9 4.23 7.96 -17.45
C LEU A 9 3.12 6.97 -17.80
N LEU A 10 3.46 5.84 -18.43
CA LEU A 10 2.53 4.75 -18.75
C LEU A 10 2.08 3.99 -17.50
N ILE A 11 3.02 3.87 -16.58
CA ILE A 11 2.90 3.29 -15.25
C ILE A 11 1.90 4.12 -14.40
N LEU A 12 2.08 5.45 -14.30
CA LEU A 12 1.13 6.37 -13.63
C LEU A 12 -0.30 6.35 -14.24
N LEU A 13 -0.45 6.05 -15.53
CA LEU A 13 -1.76 6.00 -16.19
C LEU A 13 -2.53 4.72 -15.87
N LEU A 14 -1.83 3.61 -15.67
CA LEU A 14 -2.42 2.32 -15.30
C LEU A 14 -2.86 2.30 -13.82
N VAL A 15 -2.19 3.06 -12.95
CA VAL A 15 -2.53 3.24 -11.52
C VAL A 15 -3.98 3.63 -11.33
N ALA A 16 -4.39 4.68 -12.03
CA ALA A 16 -5.71 5.24 -11.92
C ALA A 16 -6.82 4.24 -12.26
N LEU A 17 -6.63 3.45 -13.32
CA LEU A 17 -7.69 2.58 -13.82
C LEU A 17 -7.99 1.39 -12.90
N ALA A 18 -7.00 0.97 -12.11
CA ALA A 18 -7.15 -0.09 -11.10
C ALA A 18 -7.98 0.36 -9.89
N ILE A 19 -7.78 1.61 -9.45
CA ILE A 19 -8.42 2.16 -8.23
C ILE A 19 -9.95 2.33 -8.42
N ALA A 20 -10.44 2.53 -9.65
CA ALA A 20 -11.89 2.61 -9.94
C ALA A 20 -12.67 1.31 -9.69
N ALA A 21 -12.01 0.16 -9.78
CA ALA A 21 -12.69 -1.13 -9.88
C ALA A 21 -12.96 -1.79 -8.51
N CYS A 22 -12.34 -1.33 -7.42
CA CYS A 22 -12.41 -1.98 -6.11
C CYS A 22 -13.47 -1.40 -5.14
N GLY A 23 -14.44 -0.63 -5.63
CA GLY A 23 -15.59 -0.16 -4.83
C GLY A 23 -16.62 -1.25 -4.42
N GLY A 24 -16.24 -2.53 -4.47
CA GLY A 24 -17.07 -3.69 -4.15
C GLY A 24 -16.95 -4.09 -2.68
N ASN A 25 -18.06 -3.99 -1.96
CA ASN A 25 -18.20 -4.20 -0.52
C ASN A 25 -18.11 -5.69 -0.12
N GLU A 26 -16.91 -6.27 -0.09
CA GLU A 26 -16.68 -7.61 0.47
C GLU A 26 -16.01 -7.51 1.84
N THR A 27 -16.66 -8.12 2.83
CA THR A 27 -16.19 -8.16 4.23
C THR A 27 -15.09 -9.21 4.33
N PRO A 28 -13.90 -8.90 4.88
CA PRO A 28 -12.84 -9.88 5.02
C PRO A 28 -13.25 -11.00 6.01
N PRO A 29 -12.78 -12.24 5.80
CA PRO A 29 -13.10 -13.35 6.70
C PRO A 29 -12.38 -13.17 8.04
N VAL A 30 -13.12 -13.44 9.13
CA VAL A 30 -12.59 -13.48 10.50
C VAL A 30 -11.83 -14.80 10.68
N ALA A 31 -10.56 -14.73 11.05
CA ALA A 31 -9.80 -15.91 11.47
C ALA A 31 -10.25 -16.36 12.87
N GLU A 32 -10.62 -17.63 13.01
CA GLU A 32 -10.90 -18.26 14.31
C GLU A 32 -9.58 -18.68 14.97
N GLU A 33 -9.31 -18.23 16.19
CA GLU A 33 -8.13 -18.64 16.97
C GLU A 33 -8.36 -20.00 17.65
N GLU A 34 -7.56 -21.01 17.29
CA GLU A 34 -7.43 -22.28 18.00
C GLU A 34 -6.43 -22.14 19.17
N PRO A 35 -6.67 -22.76 20.34
CA PRO A 35 -5.81 -22.60 21.51
C PRO A 35 -4.55 -23.48 21.43
N VAL A 36 -3.37 -22.88 21.55
CA VAL A 36 -2.09 -23.62 21.65
C VAL A 36 -1.92 -24.16 23.08
N GLY A 37 -1.83 -25.49 23.19
CA GLY A 37 -1.57 -26.21 24.44
C GLY A 37 -0.13 -26.04 24.95
N GLU A 38 -0.01 -25.96 26.27
CA GLU A 38 1.26 -25.89 27.01
C GLU A 38 2.10 -27.14 26.78
N ALA A 39 3.34 -26.96 26.29
CA ALA A 39 4.36 -28.00 26.29
C ALA A 39 5.38 -27.69 27.39
N GLU A 40 5.37 -28.52 28.43
CA GLU A 40 6.39 -28.56 29.49
C GLU A 40 7.75 -28.96 28.91
N VAL A 41 8.79 -28.18 29.18
CA VAL A 41 10.18 -28.54 28.87
C VAL A 41 10.89 -28.92 30.15
N GLU A 42 11.25 -30.19 30.23
CA GLU A 42 12.05 -30.84 31.27
C GLU A 42 13.49 -30.28 31.29
N VAL A 43 13.90 -29.72 32.43
CA VAL A 43 15.25 -29.18 32.66
C VAL A 43 16.17 -30.28 33.15
N VAL A 44 17.24 -30.54 32.39
CA VAL A 44 18.39 -31.33 32.86
C VAL A 44 19.40 -30.36 33.47
N GLU A 45 19.62 -30.50 34.78
CA GLU A 45 20.64 -29.74 35.53
C GLU A 45 22.06 -30.26 35.21
N GLU A 46 22.96 -29.36 34.82
CA GLU A 46 24.39 -29.54 35.07
C GLU A 46 24.97 -28.24 35.65
N GLU A 47 25.40 -28.37 36.90
CA GLU A 47 25.89 -27.34 37.80
C GLU A 47 27.37 -27.02 37.51
N THR A 48 27.67 -25.78 37.11
CA THR A 48 28.99 -25.18 37.40
C THR A 48 28.80 -23.73 37.82
N ALA A 49 28.93 -23.51 39.14
CA ALA A 49 28.86 -22.21 39.79
C ALA A 49 30.04 -21.30 39.39
N VAL A 50 29.70 -20.12 38.89
CA VAL A 50 30.57 -18.94 38.93
C VAL A 50 29.77 -17.87 39.68
N GLU A 51 30.22 -17.49 40.88
CA GLU A 51 29.64 -16.37 41.63
C GLU A 51 29.86 -15.07 40.85
N GLU A 52 28.79 -14.59 40.22
CA GLU A 52 28.66 -13.27 39.63
C GLU A 52 27.90 -12.38 40.66
N PRO A 53 28.27 -11.11 40.86
CA PRO A 53 27.60 -10.27 41.84
C PRO A 53 26.14 -10.10 41.46
N GLU A 54 25.25 -10.50 42.37
CA GLU A 54 23.80 -10.39 42.29
C GLU A 54 23.40 -8.91 42.18
N ALA A 55 23.37 -8.41 40.94
CA ALA A 55 22.67 -7.18 40.62
C ALA A 55 21.18 -7.50 40.78
N ALA A 56 20.59 -7.02 41.87
CA ALA A 56 19.16 -7.06 42.11
C ALA A 56 18.44 -6.60 40.84
N ALA A 57 17.73 -7.53 40.20
CA ALA A 57 16.78 -7.18 39.16
C ALA A 57 15.70 -6.33 39.83
N GLU A 58 15.80 -5.02 39.70
CA GLU A 58 14.65 -4.15 39.90
C GLU A 58 13.60 -4.61 38.90
N GLU A 59 12.56 -5.28 39.39
CA GLU A 59 11.33 -5.46 38.63
C GLU A 59 10.88 -4.06 38.20
N THR A 60 11.06 -3.76 36.92
CA THR A 60 10.48 -2.57 36.33
C THR A 60 8.98 -2.68 36.59
N PRO A 61 8.36 -1.74 37.32
CA PRO A 61 6.96 -1.85 37.64
C PRO A 61 6.23 -1.97 36.30
N ALA A 62 5.47 -3.06 36.13
CA ALA A 62 4.57 -3.20 35.01
C ALA A 62 3.65 -1.98 35.06
N ALA A 63 3.96 -0.98 34.22
CA ALA A 63 3.13 0.19 34.09
C ALA A 63 1.77 -0.35 33.68
N SER A 64 0.77 -0.23 34.55
CA SER A 64 -0.59 -0.46 34.13
C SER A 64 -0.81 0.51 32.98
N MET A 65 -0.95 -0.03 31.77
CA MET A 65 -1.36 0.74 30.59
C MET A 65 -2.77 1.25 30.92
N ALA A 66 -2.86 2.38 31.60
CA ALA A 66 -4.07 3.17 31.61
C ALA A 66 -4.39 3.37 30.13
N GLU A 67 -5.60 2.99 29.73
CA GLU A 67 -6.07 3.04 28.35
C GLU A 67 -5.75 4.44 27.80
N ALA A 68 -4.75 4.53 26.92
CA ALA A 68 -4.28 5.81 26.42
C ALA A 68 -5.42 6.46 25.64
N ASP A 69 -5.64 7.76 25.83
CA ASP A 69 -6.58 8.49 24.98
C ASP A 69 -5.98 8.65 23.57
N LEU A 70 -6.40 7.77 22.66
CA LEU A 70 -5.95 7.73 21.27
C LEU A 70 -6.86 8.52 20.33
N ALA A 71 -7.78 9.34 20.83
CA ALA A 71 -8.74 10.06 19.99
C ALA A 71 -8.04 10.97 18.95
N ALA A 72 -6.95 11.63 19.33
CA ALA A 72 -6.18 12.48 18.43
C ALA A 72 -5.44 11.68 17.35
N VAL A 73 -4.87 10.52 17.71
CA VAL A 73 -4.19 9.62 16.76
C VAL A 73 -5.20 9.07 15.75
N LYS A 74 -6.37 8.64 16.22
CA LYS A 74 -7.45 8.18 15.35
C LYS A 74 -7.92 9.27 14.40
N ALA A 75 -8.09 10.50 14.89
CA ALA A 75 -8.50 11.62 14.05
C ALA A 75 -7.44 11.97 12.98
N TYR A 76 -6.15 11.86 13.34
CA TYR A 76 -5.05 12.03 12.40
C TYR A 76 -5.08 10.97 11.30
N ALA A 77 -5.18 9.70 11.66
CA ALA A 77 -5.24 8.60 10.69
C ALA A 77 -6.44 8.69 9.75
N ILE A 78 -7.62 9.01 10.28
CA ILE A 78 -8.82 9.24 9.45
C ILE A 78 -8.60 10.41 8.49
N GLY A 79 -8.01 11.52 8.94
CA GLY A 79 -7.73 12.67 8.08
C GLY A 79 -6.78 12.35 6.93
N ASN A 80 -5.74 11.56 7.19
CA ASN A 80 -4.83 11.09 6.14
C ASN A 80 -5.51 10.10 5.19
N ALA A 81 -6.28 9.14 5.69
CA ALA A 81 -7.05 8.22 4.85
C ALA A 81 -8.06 8.96 3.95
N GLU A 82 -8.69 10.03 4.44
CA GLU A 82 -9.56 10.90 3.65
C GLU A 82 -8.79 11.63 2.54
N ASN A 83 -7.61 12.19 2.86
CA ASN A 83 -6.74 12.83 1.85
C ASN A 83 -6.25 11.84 0.81
N MET A 84 -5.85 10.62 1.23
CA MET A 84 -5.45 9.54 0.33
C MET A 84 -6.58 9.19 -0.64
N LYS A 85 -7.82 9.09 -0.14
CA LYS A 85 -9.00 8.85 -0.96
C LYS A 85 -9.27 9.97 -1.96
N VAL A 86 -9.16 11.24 -1.55
CA VAL A 86 -9.35 12.40 -2.44
C VAL A 86 -8.30 12.40 -3.55
N GLY A 87 -7.02 12.34 -3.19
CA GLY A 87 -5.92 12.32 -4.18
C GLY A 87 -6.03 11.15 -5.15
N SER A 88 -6.42 9.96 -4.66
CA SER A 88 -6.62 8.77 -5.51
C SER A 88 -7.80 8.90 -6.46
N ALA A 89 -8.91 9.50 -6.02
CA ALA A 89 -10.07 9.77 -6.86
C ALA A 89 -9.75 10.80 -7.96
N ASP A 90 -9.05 11.89 -7.60
CA ASP A 90 -8.60 12.89 -8.56
C ASP A 90 -7.64 12.28 -9.59
N LEU A 91 -6.70 11.44 -9.15
CA LEU A 91 -5.77 10.75 -10.03
C LEU A 91 -6.52 9.84 -11.02
N LEU A 92 -7.54 9.13 -10.56
CA LEU A 92 -8.41 8.31 -11.42
C LEU A 92 -9.12 9.15 -12.49
N ASP A 93 -9.76 10.25 -12.10
CA ASP A 93 -10.49 11.12 -13.03
C ASP A 93 -9.54 11.73 -14.09
N ILE A 94 -8.34 12.14 -13.68
CA ILE A 94 -7.33 12.73 -14.57
C ILE A 94 -6.81 11.70 -15.56
N ALA A 95 -6.46 10.50 -15.10
CA ALA A 95 -5.98 9.44 -15.96
C ALA A 95 -7.06 8.92 -16.91
N THR A 96 -8.32 8.90 -16.49
CA THR A 96 -9.44 8.58 -17.38
C THR A 96 -9.52 9.57 -18.54
N GLN A 97 -9.34 10.87 -18.26
CA GLN A 97 -9.28 11.91 -19.30
C GLN A 97 -8.07 11.72 -20.22
N TYR A 98 -6.88 11.53 -19.65
CA TYR A 98 -5.66 11.28 -20.44
C TYR A 98 -5.82 10.05 -21.33
N TYR A 99 -6.34 8.95 -20.79
CA TYR A 99 -6.61 7.72 -21.53
C TYR A 99 -7.55 8.00 -22.71
N GLY A 100 -8.61 8.77 -22.51
CA GLY A 100 -9.52 9.18 -23.59
C GLY A 100 -8.81 9.88 -24.75
N LEU A 101 -7.89 10.82 -24.46
CA LEU A 101 -7.12 11.54 -25.48
C LEU A 101 -6.18 10.62 -26.25
N VAL A 102 -5.51 9.71 -25.55
CA VAL A 102 -4.57 8.77 -26.18
C VAL A 102 -5.31 7.69 -26.96
N ALA A 103 -6.42 7.17 -26.43
CA ALA A 103 -7.26 6.20 -27.13
C ALA A 103 -7.89 6.80 -28.40
N ALA A 104 -8.26 8.08 -28.40
CA ALA A 104 -8.76 8.78 -29.59
C ALA A 104 -7.70 8.92 -30.71
N ALA A 105 -6.42 8.76 -30.37
CA ALA A 105 -5.31 8.73 -31.31
C ALA A 105 -4.82 7.29 -31.59
N ASP A 106 -5.63 6.26 -31.33
CA ASP A 106 -5.27 4.84 -31.47
C ASP A 106 -3.99 4.48 -30.69
N PHE A 107 -3.77 5.13 -29.55
CA PHE A 107 -2.56 5.04 -28.73
C PHE A 107 -1.27 5.49 -29.43
N ASP A 108 -1.36 6.26 -30.51
CA ASP A 108 -0.23 7.03 -31.04
C ASP A 108 -0.01 8.27 -30.16
N TYR A 109 0.89 8.14 -29.19
CA TYR A 109 1.21 9.19 -28.22
C TYR A 109 1.77 10.47 -28.85
N GLU A 110 2.51 10.35 -29.97
CA GLU A 110 3.04 11.52 -30.67
C GLU A 110 1.90 12.28 -31.35
N ALA A 111 0.98 11.56 -32.00
CA ALA A 111 -0.22 12.15 -32.59
C ALA A 111 -1.15 12.74 -31.52
N ALA A 112 -1.35 12.04 -30.39
CA ALA A 112 -2.16 12.52 -29.27
C ALA A 112 -1.63 13.84 -28.72
N LEU A 113 -0.31 13.93 -28.49
CA LEU A 113 0.34 15.15 -28.01
C LEU A 113 0.31 16.27 -29.06
N ALA A 114 0.51 15.95 -30.34
CA ALA A 114 0.43 16.95 -31.41
C ALA A 114 -0.99 17.53 -31.55
N ALA A 115 -2.03 16.72 -31.32
CA ALA A 115 -3.43 17.14 -31.34
C ALA A 115 -3.84 17.90 -30.06
N ASN A 116 -3.24 17.58 -28.91
CA ASN A 116 -3.58 18.12 -27.59
C ASN A 116 -2.34 18.67 -26.85
N PRO A 117 -1.60 19.64 -27.45
CA PRO A 117 -0.28 20.04 -26.95
C PRO A 117 -0.30 20.76 -25.60
N ASP A 118 -1.44 21.33 -25.20
CA ASP A 118 -1.60 22.01 -23.91
C ASP A 118 -2.29 21.09 -22.88
N GLU A 119 -3.31 20.35 -23.29
CA GLU A 119 -4.14 19.54 -22.40
C GLU A 119 -3.40 18.31 -21.86
N ILE A 120 -2.66 17.59 -22.69
CA ILE A 120 -1.91 16.40 -22.24
C ILE A 120 -0.85 16.76 -21.18
N PRO A 121 0.01 17.78 -21.38
CA PRO A 121 0.94 18.20 -20.33
C PRO A 121 0.25 18.69 -19.06
N ALA A 122 -0.90 19.38 -19.18
CA ALA A 122 -1.67 19.83 -18.02
C ALA A 122 -2.24 18.65 -17.21
N LEU A 123 -2.80 17.63 -17.88
CA LEU A 123 -3.28 16.40 -17.23
C LEU A 123 -2.13 15.65 -16.55
N ILE A 124 -0.95 15.56 -17.17
CA ILE A 124 0.23 14.94 -16.55
C ILE A 124 0.67 15.69 -15.29
N ALA A 125 0.66 17.02 -15.33
CA ALA A 125 1.00 17.84 -14.16
C ALA A 125 -0.02 17.63 -13.03
N ALA A 126 -1.32 17.70 -13.35
CA ALA A 126 -2.39 17.46 -12.39
C ALA A 126 -2.32 16.04 -11.79
N ALA A 127 -2.00 15.02 -12.59
CA ALA A 127 -1.85 13.66 -12.11
C ALA A 127 -0.73 13.55 -11.07
N LYS A 128 0.38 14.26 -11.26
CA LYS A 128 1.48 14.31 -10.28
C LYS A 128 1.05 14.98 -8.99
N ASP A 129 0.32 16.08 -9.08
CA ASP A 129 -0.17 16.79 -7.91
C ASP A 129 -1.15 15.91 -7.12
N ALA A 130 -2.08 15.22 -7.80
CA ALA A 130 -3.01 14.28 -7.19
C ALA A 130 -2.30 13.07 -6.56
N TRP A 131 -1.28 12.53 -7.24
CA TRP A 131 -0.43 11.46 -6.69
C TRP A 131 0.32 11.91 -5.44
N LEU A 132 0.85 13.14 -5.41
CA LEU A 132 1.52 13.67 -4.22
C LEU A 132 0.55 13.77 -3.04
N VAL A 133 -0.68 14.26 -3.25
CA VAL A 133 -1.71 14.28 -2.21
C VAL A 133 -1.98 12.89 -1.65
N ALA A 134 -2.10 11.88 -2.53
CA ALA A 134 -2.41 10.52 -2.12
C ALA A 134 -1.22 9.83 -1.41
N SER A 135 -0.04 9.87 -2.02
CA SER A 135 1.17 9.22 -1.52
C SER A 135 1.65 9.87 -0.23
N GLU A 136 1.74 11.19 -0.14
CA GLU A 136 2.16 11.86 1.10
C GLU A 136 1.20 11.57 2.25
N ALA A 137 -0.10 11.47 1.98
CA ALA A 137 -1.07 11.11 3.01
C ALA A 137 -0.89 9.65 3.50
N TYR A 138 -0.59 8.72 2.59
CA TYR A 138 -0.26 7.35 2.96
C TYR A 138 1.02 7.28 3.80
N GLU A 139 2.12 7.90 3.34
CA GLU A 139 3.42 7.91 4.02
C GLU A 139 3.33 8.49 5.45
N LEU A 140 2.49 9.50 5.63
CA LEU A 140 2.25 10.08 6.96
C LEU A 140 1.47 9.14 7.90
N ASP A 141 0.72 8.18 7.36
CA ASP A 141 -0.11 7.24 8.11
C ASP A 141 0.43 5.79 8.14
N GLU A 142 1.42 5.48 7.31
CA GLU A 142 1.98 4.14 7.09
C GLU A 142 2.37 3.48 8.42
N GLY A 143 3.08 4.20 9.29
CA GLY A 143 3.48 3.66 10.60
C GLY A 143 2.30 3.25 11.49
N ILE A 144 1.13 3.90 11.35
CA ILE A 144 -0.10 3.53 12.05
C ILE A 144 -0.75 2.32 11.35
N ILE A 145 -0.80 2.32 10.02
CA ILE A 145 -1.41 1.27 9.21
C ILE A 145 -0.62 -0.04 9.35
N ALA A 146 0.68 -0.03 9.05
CA ALA A 146 1.59 -1.17 9.17
C ALA A 146 1.74 -1.65 10.61
N GLY A 147 1.76 -0.71 11.58
CA GLY A 147 1.93 -1.01 13.00
C GLY A 147 0.68 -1.52 13.71
N THR A 148 -0.50 -1.43 13.09
CA THR A 148 -1.76 -1.90 13.67
C THR A 148 -2.17 -3.21 13.02
N PRO A 149 -2.23 -4.36 13.74
CA PRO A 149 -2.49 -5.66 13.13
C PRO A 149 -3.75 -5.72 12.25
N SER A 150 -4.85 -5.08 12.68
CA SER A 150 -6.09 -5.03 11.92
C SER A 150 -6.05 -4.16 10.65
N LEU A 151 -4.98 -3.37 10.47
CA LEU A 151 -4.77 -2.48 9.32
C LEU A 151 -3.57 -2.90 8.46
N SER A 152 -2.65 -3.71 8.99
CA SER A 152 -1.42 -4.14 8.30
C SER A 152 -1.66 -4.77 6.92
N TYR A 153 -2.81 -5.41 6.69
CA TYR A 153 -3.22 -5.88 5.36
C TYR A 153 -3.21 -4.76 4.30
N TYR A 154 -3.64 -3.55 4.67
CA TYR A 154 -3.65 -2.41 3.75
C TYR A 154 -2.24 -1.94 3.41
N ASP A 155 -1.29 -2.07 4.33
CA ASP A 155 0.11 -1.75 4.05
C ASP A 155 0.72 -2.73 3.03
N VAL A 156 0.49 -4.03 3.23
CA VAL A 156 0.87 -5.06 2.24
C VAL A 156 0.21 -4.79 0.89
N LEU A 157 -1.05 -4.38 0.87
CA LEU A 157 -1.75 -4.09 -0.39
C LEU A 157 -1.22 -2.84 -1.10
N VAL A 158 -0.88 -1.78 -0.36
CA VAL A 158 -0.52 -0.48 -0.92
C VAL A 158 0.96 -0.39 -1.26
N ASP A 159 1.86 -0.82 -0.36
CA ASP A 159 3.29 -0.50 -0.46
C ASP A 159 4.26 -1.67 -0.17
N ALA A 160 3.87 -2.65 0.65
CA ALA A 160 4.82 -3.66 1.14
C ALA A 160 4.72 -5.06 0.49
N GLY A 161 3.61 -5.38 -0.20
CA GLY A 161 3.36 -6.71 -0.73
C GLY A 161 4.21 -7.08 -1.94
N ASP A 162 4.81 -8.27 -1.88
CA ASP A 162 5.58 -8.87 -2.97
C ASP A 162 4.67 -9.32 -4.13
N SER A 163 5.22 -9.30 -5.35
CA SER A 163 4.58 -9.97 -6.48
C SER A 163 4.69 -11.49 -6.35
N ALA A 164 3.73 -12.24 -6.91
CA ALA A 164 3.83 -13.71 -6.94
C ALA A 164 5.00 -14.20 -7.83
N ALA A 165 5.53 -13.35 -8.71
CA ALA A 165 6.72 -13.66 -9.49
C ALA A 165 7.99 -13.67 -8.63
N ASP A 166 8.04 -12.81 -7.60
CA ASP A 166 9.20 -12.68 -6.71
C ASP A 166 9.07 -13.57 -5.47
N ASN A 167 7.89 -13.59 -4.85
CA ASN A 167 7.61 -14.35 -3.63
C ASN A 167 6.19 -14.94 -3.63
N PRO A 168 5.98 -16.10 -4.27
CA PRO A 168 4.64 -16.69 -4.41
C PRO A 168 4.02 -17.16 -3.09
N GLU A 169 4.80 -17.31 -2.01
CA GLU A 169 4.31 -17.79 -0.71
C GLU A 169 3.67 -16.64 0.11
N GLU A 170 4.15 -15.42 -0.06
CA GLU A 170 3.71 -14.23 0.70
C GLU A 170 2.91 -13.24 -0.15
N ALA A 171 2.82 -13.46 -1.47
CA ALA A 171 2.11 -12.57 -2.38
C ALA A 171 0.60 -12.52 -2.08
N LEU A 172 0.05 -11.30 -2.09
CA LEU A 172 -1.39 -11.12 -2.02
C LEU A 172 -2.07 -11.69 -3.27
N ASP A 173 -3.14 -12.45 -3.05
CA ASP A 173 -3.98 -13.00 -4.12
C ASP A 173 -4.95 -11.92 -4.62
N TRP A 174 -4.51 -11.18 -5.64
CA TRP A 174 -5.35 -10.22 -6.36
C TRP A 174 -4.93 -10.09 -7.81
N ASN A 175 -5.88 -9.77 -8.68
CA ASN A 175 -5.64 -9.71 -10.13
C ASN A 175 -5.97 -8.32 -10.68
N LEU A 176 -5.10 -7.81 -11.55
CA LEU A 176 -5.32 -6.55 -12.28
C LEU A 176 -5.75 -6.83 -13.72
N LEU A 177 -7.01 -6.53 -14.04
CA LEU A 177 -7.51 -6.54 -15.41
C LEU A 177 -7.13 -5.24 -16.14
N LEU A 178 -6.40 -5.37 -17.24
CA LEU A 178 -6.01 -4.26 -18.11
C LEU A 178 -7.08 -3.97 -19.18
N PRO A 179 -7.15 -2.74 -19.71
CA PRO A 179 -8.09 -2.36 -20.77
C PRO A 179 -8.05 -3.22 -22.03
N ASP A 180 -6.89 -3.78 -22.34
CA ASP A 180 -6.68 -4.65 -23.50
C ASP A 180 -7.11 -6.12 -23.23
N GLY A 181 -7.68 -6.39 -22.06
CA GLY A 181 -8.16 -7.70 -21.64
C GLY A 181 -7.10 -8.61 -21.05
N ARG A 182 -5.83 -8.19 -20.97
CA ARG A 182 -4.81 -8.92 -20.22
C ARG A 182 -5.10 -8.86 -18.73
N VAL A 183 -4.74 -9.92 -18.01
CA VAL A 183 -4.77 -9.96 -16.55
C VAL A 183 -3.34 -10.07 -16.03
N LEU A 184 -2.97 -9.22 -15.07
CA LEU A 184 -1.77 -9.39 -14.28
C LEU A 184 -2.16 -10.12 -13.00
N GLU A 185 -1.68 -11.35 -12.85
CA GLU A 185 -1.97 -12.19 -11.69
C GLU A 185 -1.00 -11.83 -10.56
N SER A 186 -1.53 -11.47 -9.38
CA SER A 186 -0.77 -11.10 -8.17
C SER A 186 0.47 -10.23 -8.45
N PRO A 187 0.28 -9.01 -9.02
CA PRO A 187 1.40 -8.20 -9.50
C PRO A 187 2.20 -7.49 -8.38
N GLY A 188 1.92 -7.78 -7.11
CA GLY A 188 2.53 -7.13 -5.95
C GLY A 188 1.65 -6.04 -5.37
N ASN A 189 2.21 -5.15 -4.57
CA ASN A 189 1.48 -4.01 -4.03
C ASN A 189 1.19 -2.94 -5.10
N TYR A 190 0.31 -2.00 -4.80
CA TYR A 190 -0.06 -0.96 -5.74
C TYR A 190 1.10 -0.05 -6.12
N PHE A 191 2.00 0.30 -5.21
CA PHE A 191 3.14 1.14 -5.57
C PHE A 191 4.15 0.37 -6.44
N HIS A 192 4.51 -0.86 -6.12
CA HIS A 192 5.43 -1.67 -6.92
C HIS A 192 4.82 -2.06 -8.28
N GLY A 193 3.67 -2.76 -8.28
CA GLY A 193 3.05 -3.28 -9.49
C GLY A 193 2.55 -2.20 -10.46
N LEU A 194 2.38 -0.97 -9.98
CA LEU A 194 1.93 0.16 -10.78
C LEU A 194 2.98 1.26 -10.97
N LEU A 195 4.14 1.26 -10.29
CA LEU A 195 5.20 2.28 -10.39
C LEU A 195 6.57 1.78 -10.93
N GLU A 196 6.85 0.47 -10.90
CA GLU A 196 8.16 -0.13 -11.25
C GLU A 196 8.13 -1.06 -12.48
#